data_AF-A0AAW9GYD7-F1
#
_entry.id   AF-A0AAW9GYD7-F1
#
_cell.length_a   1.000
_cell.length_b   1.000
_cell.length_c   1.000
_cell.angle_alpha   90.00
_cell.angle_beta   90.00
_cell.angle_gamma   90.00
#
_symmetry.space_group_name_H-M   'P 1'
#
loop_
_entity.id
_entity.type
_entity.pdbx_description
1 polymer ?
#
loop_
_entity_poly.entity_id
_entity_poly.type
_entity_poly.pdbx_seq_one_letter_code
_entity_poly.pdbx_strand_id
1 'polypeptide(L)'
;MLACIGLATAASVRAQALPAPKEFYFDEDRGTTRPVTAIAGSGEALVDRLASAVQRDPNANEARAQLAGIAMAGGRQELGEQLYQAALHALPAGVQRRQVQWNYGWDLLRAGDPARALAQWSALVNGRPAAPDWLPPTLALTLWRLQRKDEAVKWYAAAARTWPDKWGANADFAALLPAWRDDERATLAEVQAAWKAAPPAWP
;
A
#
# COMPACT_ATOMS: atom_id res chain seq x y z
N MET A 1 -30.14 35.38 -29.08
CA MET A 1 -29.94 34.32 -28.08
C MET A 1 -28.80 33.44 -28.54
N LEU A 2 -27.58 33.63 -28.01
CA LEU A 2 -26.47 32.68 -28.20
C LEU A 2 -26.38 31.82 -26.94
N ALA A 3 -26.55 30.50 -27.11
CA ALA A 3 -26.35 29.52 -26.07
C ALA A 3 -24.90 29.05 -26.09
N CYS A 4 -24.15 29.33 -25.02
CA CYS A 4 -22.85 28.72 -24.78
C CYS A 4 -23.06 27.35 -24.12
N ILE A 5 -22.73 26.28 -24.85
CA ILE A 5 -22.67 24.92 -24.30
C ILE A 5 -21.28 24.73 -23.70
N GLY A 6 -21.22 24.66 -22.36
CA GLY A 6 -20.00 24.27 -21.64
C GLY A 6 -19.76 22.77 -21.78
N LEU A 7 -18.70 22.39 -22.49
CA LEU A 7 -18.17 21.03 -22.49
C LEU A 7 -17.35 20.81 -21.21
N ALA A 8 -17.93 20.10 -20.24
CA ALA A 8 -17.18 19.52 -19.14
C ALA A 8 -16.43 18.28 -19.66
N THR A 9 -15.10 18.37 -19.79
CA THR A 9 -14.25 17.22 -20.07
C THR A 9 -14.09 16.39 -18.81
N ALA A 10 -14.79 15.26 -18.73
CA ALA A 10 -14.52 14.24 -17.73
C ALA A 10 -13.13 13.63 -18.00
N ALA A 11 -12.19 13.81 -17.06
CA ALA A 11 -10.90 13.13 -17.11
C ALA A 11 -11.13 11.64 -16.87
N SER A 12 -11.02 10.83 -17.93
CA SER A 12 -11.03 9.38 -17.82
C SER A 12 -9.77 8.93 -17.08
N VAL A 13 -9.92 8.58 -15.80
CA VAL A 13 -8.87 7.88 -15.04
C VAL A 13 -8.65 6.53 -15.73
N ARG A 14 -7.55 6.41 -16.46
CA ARG A 14 -7.14 5.13 -17.05
C ARG A 14 -6.80 4.20 -15.88
N ALA A 15 -7.62 3.18 -15.65
CA ALA A 15 -7.37 2.20 -14.61
C ALA A 15 -5.99 1.55 -14.84
N GLN A 16 -5.12 1.58 -13.83
CA GLN A 16 -3.82 0.92 -13.92
C GLN A 16 -4.04 -0.59 -14.09
N ALA A 17 -3.61 -1.13 -15.23
CA ALA A 17 -3.63 -2.56 -15.49
C ALA A 17 -2.58 -3.25 -14.61
N LEU A 18 -3.01 -4.26 -13.84
CA LEU A 18 -2.11 -5.11 -13.08
C LEU A 18 -1.83 -6.38 -13.89
N PRO A 19 -0.61 -6.95 -13.79
CA PRO A 19 -0.41 -8.31 -14.27
C PRO A 19 -1.30 -9.28 -13.49
N ALA A 20 -1.62 -10.42 -14.11
CA ALA A 20 -2.27 -11.50 -13.38
C ALA A 20 -1.39 -11.93 -12.19
N PRO A 21 -2.00 -12.28 -11.04
CA PRO A 21 -1.24 -12.77 -9.90
C PRO A 21 -0.45 -14.02 -10.27
N LYS A 22 0.80 -14.11 -9.82
CA LYS A 22 1.56 -15.36 -9.87
C LYS A 22 1.02 -16.24 -8.74
N GLU A 23 0.59 -17.44 -9.04
CA GLU A 23 0.05 -18.35 -8.02
C GLU A 23 1.13 -19.37 -7.59
N PHE A 24 1.02 -19.89 -6.37
CA PHE A 24 1.91 -20.90 -5.76
C PHE A 24 3.37 -20.49 -5.52
N TYR A 25 3.74 -19.25 -5.80
CA TYR A 25 5.09 -18.76 -5.61
C TYR A 25 5.04 -17.35 -5.02
N PHE A 26 5.28 -17.26 -3.71
CA PHE A 26 5.51 -16.00 -3.02
C PHE A 26 6.61 -16.18 -1.96
N ASP A 27 7.57 -15.27 -1.95
CA ASP A 27 8.71 -15.25 -1.03
C ASP A 27 8.42 -14.30 0.13
N GLU A 28 8.83 -14.70 1.33
CA GLU A 28 8.74 -13.84 2.50
C GLU A 28 9.61 -12.58 2.33
N ASP A 29 9.00 -11.39 2.49
CA ASP A 29 9.68 -10.10 2.31
C ASP A 29 9.58 -9.20 3.55
N ARG A 30 10.13 -9.68 4.66
CA ARG A 30 10.19 -8.92 5.93
C ARG A 30 10.96 -7.60 5.83
N GLY A 31 11.82 -7.45 4.81
CA GLY A 31 12.59 -6.22 4.61
C GLY A 31 11.72 -5.04 4.20
N THR A 32 10.74 -5.28 3.33
CA THR A 32 9.84 -4.25 2.82
C THR A 32 8.73 -3.88 3.82
N THR A 33 8.17 -4.85 4.54
CA THR A 33 6.97 -4.66 5.39
C THR A 33 7.26 -4.09 6.78
N ARG A 34 8.33 -3.30 6.93
CA ARG A 34 8.74 -2.72 8.20
C ARG A 34 8.36 -1.24 8.26
N PRO A 35 7.85 -0.75 9.40
CA PRO A 35 7.70 0.69 9.62
C PRO A 35 9.01 1.42 9.37
N VAL A 36 8.95 2.59 8.72
CA VAL A 36 10.12 3.47 8.59
C VAL A 36 10.37 4.15 9.93
N THR A 37 11.52 3.87 10.57
CA THR A 37 11.87 4.42 11.88
C THR A 37 13.34 4.82 11.92
N ALA A 38 13.64 6.06 11.51
CA ALA A 38 14.97 6.63 11.62
C ALA A 38 15.31 7.05 13.06
N ILE A 39 14.33 7.62 13.76
CA ILE A 39 14.46 8.09 15.14
C ILE A 39 13.31 7.52 15.96
N ALA A 40 13.63 6.77 17.02
CA ALA A 40 12.63 6.28 17.96
C ALA A 40 12.04 7.43 18.80
N GLY A 41 10.76 7.33 19.14
CA GLY A 41 10.05 8.27 20.00
C GLY A 41 8.59 8.46 19.60
N SER A 42 7.96 9.49 20.13
CA SER A 42 6.58 9.88 19.81
C SER A 42 6.36 11.38 20.08
N GLY A 43 5.21 11.89 19.64
CA GLY A 43 4.78 13.26 19.90
C GLY A 43 5.64 14.34 19.23
N GLU A 44 5.46 15.58 19.67
CA GLU A 44 6.10 16.77 19.08
C GLU A 44 7.63 16.70 19.16
N ALA A 45 8.19 16.20 20.26
CA ALA A 45 9.64 16.05 20.42
C ALA A 45 10.28 15.09 19.39
N LEU A 46 9.53 14.12 18.86
CA LEU A 46 9.99 13.31 17.73
C LEU A 46 9.95 14.13 16.43
N VAL A 47 8.87 14.87 16.19
CA VAL A 47 8.71 15.72 15.00
C VAL A 47 9.85 16.74 14.90
N ASP A 48 10.18 17.43 15.99
CA ASP A 48 11.25 18.42 16.02
C ASP A 48 12.62 17.82 15.72
N ARG A 49 12.90 16.63 16.27
CA ARG A 49 14.16 15.92 16.00
C ARG A 49 14.25 15.45 14.56
N LEU A 50 13.16 14.92 13.99
CA LEU A 50 13.11 14.53 12.58
C LEU A 50 13.26 15.73 11.65
N ALA A 51 12.54 16.81 11.91
CA ALA A 51 12.65 18.05 11.14
C ALA A 51 14.08 18.62 11.19
N SER A 52 14.68 18.67 12.37
CA SER A 52 16.07 19.09 12.55
C SER A 52 17.05 18.21 11.80
N ALA A 53 16.86 16.88 11.80
CA ALA A 53 17.70 15.95 11.06
C ALA A 53 17.60 16.19 9.53
N VAL A 54 16.38 16.34 9.02
CA VAL A 54 16.12 16.60 7.59
C VAL A 54 16.67 17.95 7.13
N GLN A 55 16.67 18.96 7.99
CA GLN A 55 17.25 20.28 7.69
C GLN A 55 18.78 20.26 7.65
N ARG A 56 19.42 19.49 8.54
CA ARG A 56 20.88 19.45 8.66
C ARG A 56 21.55 18.53 7.66
N ASP A 57 20.86 17.48 7.23
CA ASP A 57 21.40 16.50 6.30
C ASP A 57 20.43 16.28 5.13
N PRO A 58 20.78 16.68 3.89
CA PRO A 58 19.94 16.45 2.72
C PRO A 58 19.71 14.94 2.46
N ASN A 59 20.61 14.07 2.93
CA ASN A 59 20.55 12.62 2.75
C ASN A 59 19.81 11.89 3.88
N ALA A 60 19.21 12.60 4.84
CA ALA A 60 18.39 12.02 5.91
C ALA A 60 17.03 11.48 5.41
N ASN A 61 17.05 10.61 4.39
CA ASN A 61 15.90 10.12 3.65
C ASN A 61 14.95 9.28 4.51
N GLU A 62 15.50 8.48 5.42
CA GLU A 62 14.68 7.68 6.32
C GLU A 62 13.95 8.56 7.34
N ALA A 63 14.63 9.59 7.89
CA ALA A 63 14.01 10.58 8.77
C ALA A 63 12.95 11.39 8.02
N ARG A 64 13.22 11.76 6.76
CA ARG A 64 12.26 12.43 5.88
C ARG A 64 11.02 11.59 5.64
N ALA A 65 11.17 10.30 5.36
CA ALA A 65 10.06 9.37 5.18
C ALA A 65 9.29 9.09 6.49
N GLN A 66 9.96 9.03 7.65
CA GLN A 66 9.27 8.93 8.94
C GLN A 66 8.46 10.20 9.24
N LEU A 67 9.02 11.38 9.00
CA LEU A 67 8.32 12.66 9.15
C LEU A 67 7.11 12.75 8.21
N ALA A 68 7.25 12.23 6.99
CA ALA A 68 6.18 12.16 6.01
C ALA A 68 4.96 11.39 6.53
N GLY A 69 5.17 10.18 7.04
CA GLY A 69 4.09 9.36 7.60
C GLY A 69 3.42 10.02 8.81
N ILE A 70 4.20 10.65 9.70
CA ILE A 70 3.64 11.42 10.82
C ILE A 70 2.80 12.60 10.31
N ALA A 71 3.24 13.30 9.27
CA ALA A 71 2.50 14.41 8.68
C ALA A 71 1.16 13.93 8.07
N MET A 72 1.16 12.84 7.30
CA MET A 72 -0.06 12.27 6.73
C MET A 72 -1.02 11.77 7.81
N ALA A 73 -0.53 11.07 8.83
CA ALA A 73 -1.34 10.62 9.96
C ALA A 73 -1.97 11.79 10.74
N GLY A 74 -1.30 12.96 10.76
CA GLY A 74 -1.81 14.21 11.32
C GLY A 74 -2.69 15.04 10.38
N GLY A 75 -3.12 14.49 9.24
CA GLY A 75 -3.98 15.18 8.26
C GLY A 75 -3.26 16.19 7.36
N ARG A 76 -1.94 16.33 7.47
CA ARG A 76 -1.12 17.20 6.60
C ARG A 76 -0.67 16.42 5.37
N GLN A 77 -1.65 16.00 4.58
CA GLN A 77 -1.44 15.11 3.44
C GLN A 77 -0.43 15.67 2.43
N GLU A 78 -0.62 16.90 1.95
CA GLU A 78 0.26 17.51 0.94
C GLU A 78 1.73 17.54 1.39
N LEU A 79 1.99 17.98 2.63
CA LEU A 79 3.34 17.99 3.21
C LEU A 79 3.93 16.59 3.27
N GLY A 80 3.16 15.61 3.76
CA GLY A 80 3.62 14.24 3.85
C GLY A 80 3.99 13.66 2.48
N GLU A 81 3.17 13.92 1.46
CA GLU A 81 3.45 13.49 0.09
C GLU A 81 4.73 14.14 -0.46
N GLN A 82 4.93 15.45 -0.29
CA GLN A 82 6.15 16.13 -0.72
C GLN A 82 7.40 15.51 -0.07
N LEU A 83 7.34 15.21 1.23
CA LEU A 83 8.42 14.57 1.97
C LEU A 83 8.70 13.14 1.47
N TYR A 84 7.66 12.33 1.23
CA TYR A 84 7.81 10.99 0.67
C TYR A 84 8.42 11.03 -0.73
N GLN A 85 7.94 11.91 -1.61
CA GLN A 85 8.47 12.04 -2.96
C GLN A 85 9.94 12.46 -2.95
N ALA A 86 10.32 13.42 -2.10
CA ALA A 86 11.71 13.82 -1.94
C ALA A 86 12.60 12.68 -1.42
N ALA A 87 12.14 11.92 -0.42
CA ALA A 87 12.87 10.75 0.09
C ALA A 87 13.03 9.67 -0.99
N LEU A 88 11.95 9.35 -1.70
CA LEU A 88 11.97 8.38 -2.79
C LEU A 88 12.84 8.86 -3.95
N HIS A 89 12.86 10.14 -4.29
CA HIS A 89 13.73 10.63 -5.38
C HIS A 89 15.21 10.42 -5.07
N ALA A 90 15.62 10.64 -3.81
CA ALA A 90 17.01 10.53 -3.38
C ALA A 90 17.46 9.09 -3.10
N LEU A 91 16.55 8.17 -2.77
CA LEU A 91 16.90 6.79 -2.44
C LEU A 91 17.23 5.96 -3.68
N PRO A 92 18.39 5.27 -3.73
CA PRO A 92 18.71 4.33 -4.80
C PRO A 92 17.77 3.13 -4.77
N ALA A 93 17.73 2.38 -5.88
CA ALA A 93 17.00 1.12 -5.92
C ALA A 93 17.56 0.15 -4.86
N GLY A 94 16.68 -0.38 -4.00
CA GLY A 94 17.09 -1.24 -2.89
C GLY A 94 15.96 -1.49 -1.89
N VAL A 95 16.26 -2.24 -0.83
CA VAL A 95 15.29 -2.59 0.22
C VAL A 95 14.71 -1.33 0.86
N GLN A 96 15.55 -0.36 1.21
CA GLN A 96 15.12 0.87 1.89
C GLN A 96 14.12 1.68 1.04
N ARG A 97 14.36 1.80 -0.27
CA ARG A 97 13.41 2.46 -1.19
C ARG A 97 12.07 1.73 -1.22
N ARG A 98 12.08 0.39 -1.31
CA ARG A 98 10.83 -0.40 -1.31
C ARG A 98 10.09 -0.29 0.01
N GLN A 99 10.81 -0.30 1.14
CA GLN A 99 10.24 -0.08 2.47
C GLN A 99 9.53 1.28 2.54
N VAL A 100 10.20 2.36 2.12
CA VAL A 100 9.60 3.71 2.08
C VAL A 100 8.37 3.74 1.18
N GLN A 101 8.45 3.14 -0.02
CA GLN A 101 7.34 3.06 -0.96
C GLN A 101 6.15 2.26 -0.41
N TRP A 102 6.41 1.16 0.29
CA TRP A 102 5.40 0.32 0.93
C TRP A 102 4.67 1.06 2.06
N ASN A 103 5.41 1.79 2.91
CA ASN A 103 4.82 2.61 3.97
C ASN A 103 4.00 3.77 3.39
N TYR A 104 4.50 4.42 2.34
CA TYR A 104 3.76 5.49 1.67
C TYR A 104 2.42 4.98 1.10
N GLY A 105 2.40 3.77 0.53
CA GLY A 105 1.15 3.12 0.11
C GLY A 105 0.13 2.99 1.25
N TRP A 106 0.57 2.58 2.44
CA TRP A 106 -0.30 2.49 3.61
C TRP A 106 -0.83 3.85 4.05
N ASP A 107 0.02 4.87 4.08
CA ASP A 107 -0.39 6.20 4.53
C ASP A 107 -1.34 6.86 3.52
N LEU A 108 -1.16 6.63 2.21
CA LEU A 108 -2.13 7.02 1.18
C LEU A 108 -3.48 6.32 1.37
N LEU A 109 -3.47 5.00 1.59
CA LEU A 109 -4.69 4.23 1.79
C LEU A 109 -5.47 4.75 3.01
N ARG A 110 -4.76 5.04 4.11
CA ARG A 110 -5.32 5.53 5.37
C ARG A 110 -5.75 6.99 5.30
N ALA A 111 -5.18 7.76 4.38
CA ALA A 111 -5.65 9.09 4.01
C ALA A 111 -6.87 9.04 3.06
N GLY A 112 -7.35 7.86 2.68
CA GLY A 112 -8.53 7.70 1.83
C GLY A 112 -8.24 7.69 0.33
N ASP A 113 -6.98 7.52 -0.08
CA ASP A 113 -6.57 7.44 -1.48
C ASP A 113 -6.09 6.02 -1.87
N PRO A 114 -7.03 5.06 -2.05
CA PRO A 114 -6.68 3.70 -2.43
C PRO A 114 -6.09 3.62 -3.85
N ALA A 115 -6.37 4.60 -4.73
CA ALA A 115 -5.88 4.58 -6.11
C ALA A 115 -4.36 4.84 -6.14
N ARG A 116 -3.90 5.86 -5.41
CA ARG A 116 -2.47 6.15 -5.29
C ARG A 116 -1.75 5.13 -4.43
N ALA A 117 -2.41 4.57 -3.40
CA ALA A 117 -1.87 3.44 -2.65
C ALA A 117 -1.58 2.24 -3.57
N LEU A 118 -2.54 1.89 -4.44
CA LEU A 118 -2.38 0.85 -5.43
C LEU A 118 -1.19 1.12 -6.36
N ALA A 119 -1.01 2.37 -6.81
CA ALA A 119 0.12 2.75 -7.64
C ALA A 119 1.47 2.52 -6.94
N GLN A 120 1.57 2.81 -5.63
CA GLN A 120 2.79 2.54 -4.87
C GLN A 120 3.11 1.05 -4.80
N TRP A 121 2.14 0.21 -4.45
CA TRP A 121 2.39 -1.24 -4.26
C TRP A 121 2.53 -2.00 -5.58
N SER A 122 1.75 -1.66 -6.59
CA SER A 122 1.83 -2.31 -7.90
C SER A 122 3.17 -2.10 -8.61
N ALA A 123 3.82 -0.96 -8.38
CA ALA A 123 5.17 -0.70 -8.86
C ALA A 123 6.23 -1.62 -8.22
N LEU A 124 5.90 -2.35 -7.15
CA LEU A 124 6.78 -3.32 -6.49
C LEU A 124 6.57 -4.76 -7.00
N VAL A 125 5.55 -5.04 -7.82
CA VAL A 125 5.17 -6.40 -8.28
C VAL A 125 6.29 -7.12 -9.01
N ASN A 126 7.14 -6.39 -9.74
CA ASN A 126 8.28 -6.95 -10.49
C ASN A 126 9.63 -6.67 -9.81
N GLY A 127 9.61 -6.25 -8.54
CA GLY A 127 10.80 -5.97 -7.76
C GLY A 127 11.55 -7.23 -7.34
N ARG A 128 12.51 -7.07 -6.42
CA ARG A 128 13.09 -8.18 -5.65
C ARG A 128 12.53 -8.12 -4.22
N PRO A 129 12.01 -9.21 -3.64
CA PRO A 129 11.77 -10.50 -4.28
C PRO A 129 10.70 -10.41 -5.39
N ALA A 130 10.73 -11.36 -6.32
CA ALA A 130 9.93 -11.32 -7.55
C ALA A 130 8.43 -11.55 -7.35
N ALA A 131 8.05 -12.01 -6.17
CA ALA A 131 6.68 -12.25 -5.74
C ALA A 131 6.62 -12.15 -4.20
N PRO A 132 6.55 -10.95 -3.61
CA PRO A 132 6.53 -10.81 -2.15
C PRO A 132 5.22 -11.34 -1.55
N ASP A 133 5.31 -11.99 -0.38
CA ASP A 133 4.20 -12.57 0.37
C ASP A 133 3.13 -11.56 0.81
N TRP A 134 3.54 -10.33 1.13
CA TRP A 134 2.63 -9.26 1.52
C TRP A 134 1.79 -8.73 0.36
N LEU A 135 2.18 -8.98 -0.89
CA LEU A 135 1.60 -8.32 -2.07
C LEU A 135 0.15 -8.77 -2.35
N PRO A 136 -0.18 -10.08 -2.41
CA PRO A 136 -1.55 -10.51 -2.70
C PRO A 136 -2.62 -9.98 -1.73
N PRO A 137 -2.48 -10.10 -0.40
CA PRO A 137 -3.51 -9.59 0.51
C PRO A 137 -3.62 -8.05 0.45
N THR A 138 -2.50 -7.35 0.24
CA THR A 138 -2.48 -5.88 0.13
C THR A 138 -3.19 -5.40 -1.15
N LEU A 139 -2.93 -6.05 -2.28
CA LEU A 139 -3.62 -5.74 -3.54
C LEU A 139 -5.10 -6.11 -3.47
N ALA A 140 -5.45 -7.26 -2.90
CA ALA A 140 -6.83 -7.69 -2.71
C ALA A 140 -7.65 -6.65 -1.92
N LEU A 141 -7.14 -6.22 -0.75
CA LEU A 141 -7.73 -5.15 0.05
C LEU A 141 -7.93 -3.86 -0.77
N THR A 142 -6.89 -3.40 -1.46
CA THR A 142 -6.90 -2.09 -2.12
C THR A 142 -7.82 -2.07 -3.33
N LEU A 143 -7.79 -3.14 -4.14
CA LEU A 143 -8.70 -3.33 -5.27
C LEU A 143 -10.15 -3.41 -4.82
N TRP A 144 -10.41 -4.02 -3.66
CA TRP A 144 -11.76 -4.05 -3.08
C TRP A 144 -12.26 -2.65 -2.73
N ARG A 145 -11.42 -1.82 -2.11
CA ARG A 145 -11.77 -0.41 -1.81
C ARG A 145 -11.99 0.42 -3.06
N LEU A 146 -11.30 0.09 -4.16
CA LEU A 146 -11.49 0.67 -5.49
C LEU A 146 -12.70 0.11 -6.26
N GLN A 147 -13.52 -0.74 -5.66
CA GLN A 147 -14.65 -1.43 -6.31
C GLN A 147 -14.25 -2.36 -7.48
N ARG A 148 -12.97 -2.71 -7.60
CA ARG A 148 -12.43 -3.68 -8.58
C ARG A 148 -12.54 -5.09 -8.02
N LYS A 149 -13.77 -5.51 -7.70
CA LYS A 149 -14.06 -6.72 -6.90
C LYS A 149 -13.54 -8.01 -7.53
N ASP A 150 -13.70 -8.17 -8.85
CA ASP A 150 -13.22 -9.36 -9.56
C ASP A 150 -11.70 -9.53 -9.48
N GLU A 151 -10.96 -8.42 -9.57
CA GLU A 151 -9.50 -8.44 -9.43
C GLU A 151 -9.07 -8.67 -7.99
N ALA A 152 -9.78 -8.08 -7.02
CA ALA A 152 -9.53 -8.30 -5.60
C ALA A 152 -9.64 -9.78 -5.24
N VAL A 153 -10.70 -10.45 -5.71
CA VAL A 153 -10.92 -11.88 -5.49
C VAL A 153 -9.82 -12.73 -6.13
N LYS A 154 -9.34 -12.38 -7.33
CA LYS A 154 -8.21 -13.08 -7.97
C LYS A 154 -6.92 -12.96 -7.17
N TRP A 155 -6.60 -11.77 -6.66
CA TRP A 155 -5.43 -11.57 -5.81
C TRP A 155 -5.55 -12.29 -4.46
N TYR A 156 -6.74 -12.31 -3.86
CA TYR A 156 -6.97 -13.10 -2.64
C TYR A 156 -6.84 -14.61 -2.91
N ALA A 157 -7.38 -15.09 -4.03
CA ALA A 157 -7.27 -16.49 -4.43
C ALA A 157 -5.81 -16.94 -4.58
N ALA A 158 -4.94 -16.08 -5.13
CA ALA A 158 -3.51 -16.37 -5.21
C ALA A 158 -2.88 -16.59 -3.82
N ALA A 159 -3.24 -15.77 -2.82
CA ALA A 159 -2.79 -15.96 -1.44
C ALA A 159 -3.30 -17.29 -0.85
N ALA A 160 -4.61 -17.54 -0.99
CA ALA A 160 -5.28 -18.75 -0.49
C ALA A 160 -4.76 -20.04 -1.12
N ARG A 161 -4.36 -20.00 -2.38
CA ARG A 161 -3.79 -21.16 -3.07
C ARG A 161 -2.33 -21.39 -2.70
N THR A 162 -1.54 -20.34 -2.51
CA THR A 162 -0.14 -20.47 -2.08
C THR A 162 -0.02 -20.91 -0.62
N TRP A 163 -0.84 -20.37 0.29
CA TRP A 163 -0.85 -20.77 1.70
C TRP A 163 -2.28 -20.98 2.21
N PRO A 164 -2.90 -22.14 1.90
CA PRO A 164 -4.27 -22.43 2.30
C PRO A 164 -4.48 -22.42 3.81
N ASP A 165 -3.47 -22.80 4.59
CA ASP A 165 -3.55 -22.77 6.07
C ASP A 165 -3.58 -21.36 6.65
N LYS A 166 -3.02 -20.37 5.93
CA LYS A 166 -2.98 -18.96 6.36
C LYS A 166 -4.17 -18.16 5.84
N TRP A 167 -4.51 -18.37 4.57
CA TRP A 167 -5.45 -17.52 3.82
C TRP A 167 -6.73 -18.23 3.38
N GLY A 168 -6.92 -19.50 3.79
CA GLY A 168 -8.10 -20.30 3.47
C GLY A 168 -9.37 -19.80 4.16
N ALA A 169 -10.43 -20.63 4.14
CA ALA A 169 -11.78 -20.24 4.54
C ALA A 169 -11.96 -19.86 6.02
N ASN A 170 -11.01 -20.22 6.88
CA ASN A 170 -10.99 -20.01 8.33
C ASN A 170 -9.82 -19.11 8.77
N ALA A 171 -9.27 -18.29 7.88
CA ALA A 171 -8.15 -17.41 8.20
C ALA A 171 -8.45 -16.51 9.40
N ASP A 172 -7.57 -16.51 10.40
CA ASP A 172 -7.61 -15.58 11.51
C ASP A 172 -6.80 -14.33 11.16
N PHE A 173 -7.48 -13.31 10.62
CA PHE A 173 -6.81 -12.07 10.23
C PHE A 173 -6.27 -11.27 11.41
N ALA A 174 -6.81 -11.42 12.62
CA ALA A 174 -6.27 -10.73 13.78
C ALA A 174 -4.88 -11.28 14.14
N ALA A 175 -4.74 -12.61 14.11
CA ALA A 175 -3.46 -13.27 14.33
C ALA A 175 -2.48 -13.07 13.16
N LEU A 176 -2.97 -13.12 11.92
CA LEU A 176 -2.13 -13.04 10.72
C LEU A 176 -1.66 -11.60 10.42
N LEU A 177 -2.48 -10.60 10.72
CA LEU A 177 -2.25 -9.20 10.36
C LEU A 177 -2.39 -8.28 11.58
N PRO A 178 -1.58 -8.47 12.63
CA PRO A 178 -1.73 -7.73 13.89
C PRO A 178 -1.47 -6.22 13.72
N ALA A 179 -0.67 -5.82 12.74
CA ALA A 179 -0.34 -4.42 12.46
C ALA A 179 -1.36 -3.70 11.56
N TRP A 180 -2.32 -4.42 11.00
CA TRP A 180 -3.40 -3.81 10.20
C TRP A 180 -4.45 -3.21 11.12
N ARG A 181 -5.21 -2.24 10.64
CA ARG A 181 -6.35 -1.66 11.35
C ARG A 181 -7.57 -2.58 11.24
N ASP A 182 -8.53 -2.39 12.14
CA ASP A 182 -9.77 -3.20 12.15
C ASP A 182 -10.56 -3.07 10.85
N ASP A 183 -10.65 -1.85 10.29
CA ASP A 183 -11.33 -1.59 9.02
C ASP A 183 -10.60 -2.22 7.82
N GLU A 184 -9.26 -2.29 7.88
CA GLU A 184 -8.44 -2.96 6.87
C GLU A 184 -8.68 -4.48 6.91
N ARG A 185 -8.66 -5.09 8.11
CA ARG A 185 -9.00 -6.52 8.27
C ARG A 185 -10.44 -6.84 7.88
N ALA A 186 -11.40 -5.98 8.24
CA ALA A 186 -12.80 -6.15 7.87
C ALA A 186 -12.99 -6.12 6.34
N THR A 187 -12.31 -5.19 5.65
CA THR A 187 -12.30 -5.15 4.18
C THR A 187 -11.79 -6.48 3.61
N LEU A 188 -10.70 -7.02 4.17
CA LEU A 188 -10.14 -8.29 3.68
C LEU A 188 -11.06 -9.50 3.95
N ALA A 189 -11.83 -9.47 5.06
CA ALA A 189 -12.87 -10.45 5.34
C ALA A 189 -14.02 -10.41 4.33
N GLU A 190 -14.43 -9.23 3.86
CA GLU A 190 -15.40 -9.12 2.76
C GLU A 190 -14.85 -9.76 1.47
N VAL A 191 -13.57 -9.53 1.16
CA VAL A 191 -12.91 -10.15 -0.01
C VAL A 191 -12.89 -11.67 0.12
N GLN A 192 -12.52 -12.20 1.29
CA GLN A 192 -12.53 -13.63 1.56
C GLN A 192 -13.94 -14.21 1.43
N ALA A 193 -14.97 -13.53 1.93
CA ALA A 193 -16.35 -13.98 1.82
C ALA A 193 -16.79 -14.07 0.34
N ALA A 194 -16.43 -13.08 -0.48
CA ALA A 194 -16.70 -13.10 -1.91
C ALA A 194 -15.93 -14.22 -2.63
N TRP A 195 -14.66 -14.41 -2.27
CA TRP A 195 -13.85 -15.54 -2.78
C TRP A 195 -14.45 -16.89 -2.39
N LYS A 196 -14.98 -17.06 -1.17
CA LYS A 196 -15.65 -18.31 -0.75
C LYS A 196 -16.95 -18.56 -1.53
N ALA A 197 -17.72 -17.52 -1.82
CA ALA A 197 -18.97 -17.63 -2.54
C ALA A 197 -18.77 -17.99 -4.03
N ALA A 198 -17.72 -17.43 -4.65
CA ALA A 198 -17.41 -17.66 -6.06
C ALA A 198 -15.89 -17.66 -6.28
N PRO A 199 -15.19 -18.73 -5.91
CA PRO A 199 -13.75 -18.81 -6.11
C PRO A 199 -13.47 -18.80 -7.63
N PRO A 200 -12.51 -17.99 -8.10
CA PRO A 200 -12.21 -17.93 -9.52
C PRO A 200 -11.72 -19.29 -10.00
N ALA A 201 -12.04 -19.67 -11.23
CA ALA A 201 -11.53 -20.89 -11.83
C ALA A 201 -9.99 -20.85 -11.95
N TRP A 202 -9.39 -22.03 -12.11
CA TRP A 202 -8.00 -22.17 -12.49
C TRP A 202 -7.83 -21.72 -13.95
N PRO A 203 -6.85 -20.85 -14.28
CA PRO A 203 -6.55 -20.48 -15.67
C PRO A 203 -5.89 -21.61 -16.47
#